data_AF-A0A7S1N396-F1
#
_entry.id   AF-A0A7S1N396-F1
#
_cell.length_a   1.000
_cell.length_b   1.000
_cell.length_c   1.000
_cell.angle_alpha   90.00
_cell.angle_beta   90.00
_cell.angle_gamma   90.00
#
_symmetry.space_group_name_H-M   'P 1'
#
loop_
_entity.id
_entity.type
_entity.pdbx_description
1 polymer ?
#
loop_
_entity_poly.entity_id
_entity_poly.type
_entity_poly.pdbx_seq_one_letter_code
_entity_poly.pdbx_strand_id
1 'polypeptide(L)'
;MPAFQKVPQVRGEPQVRVDPTAGERFLTVTEGLCVIFFTIDLVVRGLTTPKLRSFFKSFMNLIDLLAVAPWYIELMVGAGDGGVQLQFLRVVRIFRVLRVFKVAKYSDSLQVVGTALVKSKDALLLLGMLLVIFVLLFASAIYLAEQAHCTYSQKDAAWVYKGLSGLDGVKTPFQSIFSSLWWAIVTLSTVGYGDDVPEGTAGKVVGMVCMIMGVYAL
;
A
#
# COMPACT_ATOMS: atom_id res chain seq x y z
N MET A 1 2.12 -21.98 16.71
CA MET A 1 2.30 -21.86 15.25
C MET A 1 2.19 -23.25 14.64
N PRO A 2 1.03 -23.69 14.11
CA PRO A 2 0.97 -24.98 13.42
C PRO A 2 1.34 -24.79 11.95
N ALA A 3 2.17 -25.72 11.47
CA ALA A 3 2.64 -25.81 10.11
C ALA A 3 1.46 -25.95 9.13
N PHE A 4 1.54 -25.23 8.01
CA PHE A 4 0.64 -25.41 6.87
C PHE A 4 0.67 -26.87 6.41
N GLN A 5 -0.38 -27.61 6.76
CA GLN A 5 -0.63 -28.96 6.31
C GLN A 5 -0.95 -28.91 4.82
N LYS A 6 -0.06 -29.47 3.99
CA LYS A 6 -0.26 -29.58 2.55
C LYS A 6 -1.55 -30.34 2.28
N VAL A 7 -2.50 -29.68 1.62
CA VAL A 7 -3.71 -30.30 1.08
C VAL A 7 -3.29 -31.38 0.07
N PRO A 8 -3.80 -32.62 0.17
CA PRO A 8 -3.46 -33.68 -0.78
C PRO A 8 -3.98 -33.29 -2.18
N GLN A 9 -3.07 -33.24 -3.16
CA GLN A 9 -3.38 -32.93 -4.55
C GLN A 9 -4.29 -34.02 -5.13
N VAL A 10 -5.45 -33.60 -5.65
CA VAL A 10 -6.40 -34.46 -6.36
C VAL A 10 -5.76 -34.92 -7.67
N ARG A 11 -5.55 -36.23 -7.79
CA ARG A 11 -4.90 -36.92 -8.92
C ARG A 11 -5.88 -36.96 -10.10
N GLY A 12 -5.86 -35.95 -10.97
CA GLY A 12 -6.69 -35.97 -12.18
C GLY A 12 -6.63 -34.75 -13.10
N GLU A 13 -6.09 -33.60 -12.69
CA GLU A 13 -5.98 -32.46 -13.59
C GLU A 13 -4.69 -32.52 -14.42
N PRO A 14 -4.74 -32.31 -15.76
CA PRO A 14 -3.53 -32.15 -16.55
C PRO A 14 -2.79 -30.91 -16.04
N GLN A 15 -1.70 -31.11 -15.28
CA GLN A 15 -0.78 -30.03 -14.95
C GLN A 15 -0.19 -29.50 -16.26
N VAL A 16 -0.73 -28.38 -16.75
CA VAL A 16 -0.11 -27.57 -17.80
C VAL A 16 1.25 -27.15 -17.23
N ARG A 17 2.31 -27.84 -17.65
CA ARG A 17 3.69 -27.39 -17.39
C ARG A 17 3.89 -26.11 -18.17
N VAL A 18 3.61 -24.98 -17.53
CA VAL A 18 4.13 -23.69 -17.98
C VAL A 18 5.62 -23.77 -17.76
N ASP A 19 6.42 -23.93 -18.81
CA ASP A 19 7.88 -23.92 -18.71
C ASP A 19 8.33 -22.61 -18.06
N PRO A 20 8.74 -22.61 -16.77
CA PRO A 20 8.99 -21.39 -16.03
C PRO A 20 10.17 -20.62 -16.62
N THR A 21 11.11 -21.34 -17.23
CA THR A 21 12.31 -20.79 -17.87
C THR A 21 12.02 -20.06 -19.17
N ALA A 22 11.00 -20.45 -19.94
CA ALA A 22 10.62 -19.78 -21.18
C ALA A 22 9.91 -18.44 -20.87
N GLY A 23 9.01 -18.45 -19.88
CA GLY A 23 8.32 -17.25 -19.41
C GLY A 23 9.29 -16.22 -18.81
N GLU A 24 10.22 -16.64 -17.95
CA GLU A 24 11.21 -15.74 -17.35
C GLU A 24 12.14 -15.10 -18.40
N ARG A 25 12.59 -15.89 -19.39
CA ARG A 25 13.41 -15.36 -20.50
C ARG A 25 12.64 -14.36 -21.36
N PHE A 26 11.39 -14.68 -21.71
CA PHE A 26 10.53 -13.78 -22.47
C PHE A 26 10.29 -12.46 -21.74
N LEU A 27 9.99 -12.53 -20.43
CA LEU A 27 9.75 -11.34 -19.60
C LEU A 27 11.01 -10.47 -19.50
N THR A 28 12.19 -11.07 -19.35
CA THR A 28 13.47 -10.35 -19.25
C THR A 28 13.84 -9.66 -20.56
N VAL A 29 13.66 -10.35 -21.70
CA VAL A 29 13.93 -9.79 -23.03
C VAL A 29 12.96 -8.64 -23.33
N THR A 30 11.67 -8.84 -23.05
CA THR A 30 10.63 -7.81 -23.24
C THR A 30 10.93 -6.58 -22.37
N GLU A 31 11.30 -6.79 -21.11
CA GLU A 31 11.68 -5.71 -20.21
C GLU A 31 12.89 -4.92 -20.73
N GLY A 32 13.94 -5.61 -21.17
CA GLY A 32 15.13 -4.97 -21.74
C GLY A 32 14.80 -4.12 -22.97
N LEU A 33 13.97 -4.64 -23.88
CA LEU A 33 13.52 -3.90 -25.08
C LEU A 33 12.70 -2.66 -24.71
N CYS A 34 11.76 -2.78 -23.75
CA CYS A 34 10.97 -1.66 -23.26
C CYS A 34 11.86 -0.57 -22.65
N VAL A 35 12.84 -0.96 -21.83
CA VAL A 35 13.79 -0.03 -21.20
C VAL A 35 14.60 0.70 -22.27
N ILE A 36 15.16 0.00 -23.26
CA ILE A 36 15.93 0.61 -24.35
C ILE A 36 15.09 1.64 -25.12
N PHE A 37 13.86 1.28 -25.51
CA PHE A 37 12.98 2.19 -26.22
C PHE A 37 12.64 3.43 -25.38
N PHE A 38 12.36 3.26 -24.08
CA PHE A 38 12.10 4.38 -23.18
C PHE A 38 13.32 5.26 -22.91
N THR A 39 14.52 4.68 -22.82
CA THR A 39 15.75 5.46 -22.74
C THR A 39 15.92 6.32 -23.98
N ILE A 40 15.72 5.76 -25.18
CA ILE A 40 15.84 6.52 -26.43
C ILE A 40 14.83 7.68 -26.45
N ASP A 41 13.57 7.41 -26.15
CA ASP A 41 12.50 8.43 -26.05
C ASP A 41 12.86 9.54 -25.05
N LEU A 42 13.41 9.18 -23.88
CA LEU A 42 13.86 10.14 -22.86
C LEU A 42 15.06 10.98 -23.33
N VAL A 43 16.06 10.34 -23.95
CA VAL A 43 17.27 11.00 -24.45
C VAL A 43 16.94 11.97 -25.59
N VAL A 44 16.15 11.54 -26.57
CA VAL A 44 15.72 12.40 -27.68
C VAL A 44 15.00 13.64 -27.14
N ARG A 45 14.03 13.47 -26.22
CA ARG A 45 13.32 14.59 -25.61
C ARG A 45 14.25 15.53 -24.81
N GLY A 46 15.20 14.96 -24.08
CA GLY A 46 16.20 15.71 -23.32
C GLY A 46 17.09 16.57 -24.24
N LEU A 47 17.54 16.01 -25.36
CA LEU A 47 18.38 16.70 -26.35
C LEU A 47 17.59 17.77 -27.14
N THR A 48 16.31 17.53 -27.44
CA THR A 48 15.46 18.51 -28.14
C THR A 48 15.00 19.67 -27.25
N THR A 49 15.12 19.56 -25.93
CA THR A 49 14.64 20.60 -25.00
C THR A 49 15.75 21.63 -24.73
N PRO A 50 15.52 22.94 -24.97
CA PRO A 50 16.56 23.97 -24.84
C PRO A 50 17.04 24.22 -23.40
N LYS A 51 16.30 23.75 -22.38
CA LYS A 51 16.63 23.93 -20.95
C LYS A 51 16.53 22.60 -20.18
N LEU A 52 17.64 21.88 -20.08
CA LEU A 52 17.72 20.55 -19.44
C LEU A 52 17.28 20.56 -17.96
N ARG A 53 17.57 21.62 -17.20
CA ARG A 53 17.15 21.72 -15.80
C ARG A 53 15.63 21.87 -15.61
N SER A 54 14.95 22.51 -16.57
CA SER A 54 13.49 22.59 -16.59
C SER A 54 12.87 21.26 -17.01
N PHE A 55 13.56 20.52 -17.88
CA PHE A 55 13.14 19.20 -18.33
C PHE A 55 13.06 18.21 -17.16
N PHE A 56 14.07 18.12 -16.31
CA PHE A 56 14.07 17.23 -15.14
C PHE A 56 13.12 17.65 -14.00
N LYS A 57 12.72 18.93 -13.93
CA LYS A 57 11.73 19.41 -12.94
C LYS A 57 10.28 19.17 -13.35
N SER A 58 10.03 18.80 -14.60
CA SER A 58 8.69 18.44 -15.06
C SER A 58 8.30 17.07 -14.50
N PHE A 59 7.19 17.01 -13.74
CA PHE A 59 6.68 15.78 -13.12
C PHE A 59 6.60 14.59 -14.10
N MET A 60 6.18 14.86 -15.33
CA MET A 60 5.99 13.84 -16.36
C MET A 60 7.31 13.26 -16.88
N ASN A 61 8.37 14.07 -16.94
CA ASN A 61 9.70 13.61 -17.34
C ASN A 61 10.44 12.92 -16.18
N LEU A 62 10.14 13.29 -14.93
CA LEU A 62 10.65 12.60 -13.75
C LEU A 62 10.13 11.17 -13.68
N ILE A 63 8.85 10.94 -14.00
CA ILE A 63 8.28 9.59 -14.09
C ILE A 63 8.95 8.77 -15.20
N ASP A 64 9.22 9.36 -16.37
CA ASP A 64 9.96 8.70 -17.45
C ASP A 64 11.38 8.28 -17.01
N LEU A 65 12.09 9.13 -16.25
CA LEU A 65 13.40 8.81 -15.70
C LEU A 65 13.32 7.68 -14.66
N LEU A 66 12.38 7.77 -13.72
CA LEU A 66 12.21 6.77 -12.65
C LEU A 66 11.76 5.41 -13.19
N ALA A 67 11.04 5.35 -14.30
CA ALA A 67 10.63 4.10 -14.93
C ALA A 67 11.80 3.32 -15.55
N VAL A 68 12.86 4.03 -15.98
CA VAL A 68 14.04 3.46 -16.65
C VAL A 68 15.17 3.18 -15.64
N ALA A 69 15.23 3.94 -14.55
CA ALA A 69 16.26 3.85 -13.51
C ALA A 69 16.52 2.43 -12.94
N PRO A 70 15.50 1.56 -12.69
CA PRO A 70 15.73 0.27 -12.04
C PRO A 70 16.70 -0.64 -12.79
N TRP A 71 16.59 -0.69 -14.11
CA TRP A 71 17.43 -1.55 -14.95
C TRP A 71 18.88 -1.07 -14.96
N TYR A 72 19.11 0.25 -15.04
CA TYR A 72 20.45 0.82 -14.99
C TYR A 72 21.10 0.68 -13.61
N ILE A 73 20.34 0.83 -12.52
CA ILE A 73 20.84 0.62 -11.16
C ILE A 73 21.24 -0.84 -10.95
N GLU A 74 20.40 -1.79 -11.39
CA GLU A 74 20.74 -3.22 -11.32
C GLU A 74 21.97 -3.58 -12.16
N LEU A 75 22.11 -3.01 -13.36
CA LEU A 75 23.28 -3.22 -14.22
C LEU A 75 24.57 -2.68 -13.58
N MET A 76 24.54 -1.46 -13.01
CA MET A 76 25.70 -0.84 -12.39
C MET A 76 26.14 -1.57 -11.11
N VAL A 77 25.18 -2.03 -10.30
CA VAL A 77 25.47 -2.77 -9.06
C VAL A 77 25.87 -4.22 -9.36
N GLY A 78 25.29 -4.85 -10.39
CA GLY A 78 25.66 -6.20 -10.82
C GLY A 78 27.02 -6.31 -11.51
N ALA A 79 27.57 -5.20 -12.00
CA ALA A 79 28.89 -5.13 -12.62
C ALA A 79 30.03 -4.82 -11.62
N GLY A 80 29.72 -4.44 -10.39
CA GLY A 80 30.71 -4.17 -9.34
C GLY A 80 31.03 -5.40 -8.51
N ASP A 81 32.31 -5.61 -8.20
CA ASP A 81 32.83 -6.68 -7.31
C ASP A 81 32.42 -6.51 -5.82
N GLY A 82 31.49 -5.59 -5.54
CA GLY A 82 31.04 -5.24 -4.20
C GLY A 82 29.72 -5.92 -3.89
N GLY A 83 29.71 -6.80 -2.89
CA GLY A 83 28.54 -7.49 -2.34
C GLY A 83 27.53 -6.55 -1.66
N VAL A 84 27.06 -5.50 -2.36
CA VAL A 84 25.93 -4.68 -1.95
C VAL A 84 24.74 -5.61 -1.76
N GLN A 85 24.20 -5.65 -0.55
CA GLN A 85 23.12 -6.56 -0.18
C GLN A 85 21.93 -6.39 -1.13
N LEU A 86 21.66 -7.45 -1.88
CA LEU A 86 20.57 -7.61 -2.85
C LEU A 86 19.16 -7.29 -2.27
N GLN A 87 19.05 -7.10 -0.96
CA GLN A 87 17.82 -6.69 -0.28
C GLN A 87 17.39 -5.27 -0.66
N PHE A 88 18.32 -4.31 -0.77
CA PHE A 88 17.99 -2.94 -1.17
C PHE A 88 17.57 -2.84 -2.64
N LEU A 89 18.13 -3.70 -3.51
CA LEU A 89 17.73 -3.78 -4.92
C LEU A 89 16.29 -4.28 -5.10
N ARG A 90 15.71 -4.98 -4.12
CA ARG A 90 14.29 -5.37 -4.17
C ARG A 90 13.36 -4.17 -4.10
N VAL A 91 13.72 -3.15 -3.33
CA VAL A 91 12.93 -1.90 -3.22
C VAL A 91 12.97 -1.14 -4.55
N VAL A 92 14.10 -1.18 -5.27
CA VAL A 92 14.25 -0.54 -6.58
C VAL A 92 13.28 -1.11 -7.63
N ARG A 93 12.79 -2.35 -7.44
CA ARG A 93 11.77 -2.94 -8.31
C ARG A 93 10.40 -2.25 -8.19
N ILE A 94 10.10 -1.56 -7.08
CA ILE A 94 8.85 -0.78 -6.93
C ILE A 94 8.79 0.34 -7.97
N PHE A 95 9.92 0.96 -8.33
CA PHE A 95 9.97 1.98 -9.38
C PHE A 95 9.52 1.44 -10.75
N ARG A 96 9.59 0.12 -10.99
CA ARG A 96 9.04 -0.47 -12.21
C ARG A 96 7.53 -0.35 -12.27
N VAL A 97 6.81 -0.33 -11.14
CA VAL A 97 5.36 -0.06 -11.12
C VAL A 97 5.09 1.36 -11.63
N LEU A 98 6.00 2.31 -11.40
CA LEU A 98 5.82 3.69 -11.86
C LEU A 98 5.72 3.81 -13.39
N ARG A 99 6.21 2.84 -14.15
CA ARG A 99 6.03 2.80 -15.61
C ARG A 99 4.55 2.79 -16.01
N VAL A 100 3.64 2.32 -15.15
CA VAL A 100 2.18 2.38 -15.40
C VAL A 100 1.71 3.84 -15.52
N PHE A 101 2.32 4.75 -14.75
CA PHE A 101 1.99 6.18 -14.83
C PHE A 101 2.44 6.80 -16.16
N LYS A 102 3.29 6.14 -16.95
CA LYS A 102 3.58 6.60 -18.32
C LYS A 102 2.31 6.61 -19.19
N VAL A 103 1.38 5.69 -18.93
CA VAL A 103 0.06 5.67 -19.61
C VAL A 103 -0.70 6.99 -19.38
N ALA A 104 -0.48 7.67 -18.25
CA ALA A 104 -1.07 8.98 -17.97
C ALA A 104 -0.68 10.06 -18.98
N LYS A 105 0.50 9.95 -19.62
CA LYS A 105 0.90 10.87 -20.67
C LYS A 105 0.15 10.64 -21.98
N TYR A 106 -0.29 9.41 -22.24
CA TYR A 106 -0.91 9.02 -23.50
C TYR A 106 -2.45 8.98 -23.42
N SER A 107 -3.01 9.00 -22.21
CA SER A 107 -4.46 8.98 -21.98
C SER A 107 -4.96 10.36 -21.56
N ASP A 108 -5.69 11.01 -22.44
CA ASP A 108 -6.39 12.28 -22.15
C ASP A 108 -7.32 12.13 -20.93
N SER A 109 -7.96 10.96 -20.78
CA SER A 109 -8.82 10.66 -19.63
C SER A 109 -8.06 10.74 -18.29
N LEU A 110 -6.84 10.21 -18.23
CA LEU A 110 -6.05 10.24 -17.00
C LEU A 110 -5.46 11.63 -16.71
N GLN A 111 -5.19 12.43 -17.74
CA GLN A 111 -4.80 13.84 -17.58
C GLN A 111 -5.94 14.71 -17.05
N VAL A 112 -7.17 14.45 -17.51
CA VAL A 112 -8.37 15.13 -17.00
C VAL A 112 -8.59 14.82 -15.52
N VAL A 113 -8.42 13.56 -15.10
CA VAL A 113 -8.47 13.18 -13.68
C VAL A 113 -7.40 13.94 -12.87
N GLY A 114 -6.16 13.98 -13.36
CA GLY A 114 -5.08 14.72 -12.69
C GLY A 114 -5.38 16.22 -12.54
N THR A 115 -5.92 16.84 -13.59
CA THR A 115 -6.27 18.26 -13.58
C THR A 115 -7.46 18.53 -12.66
N ALA A 116 -8.45 17.64 -12.64
CA ALA A 116 -9.58 17.70 -11.72
C ALA A 116 -9.11 17.61 -10.25
N LEU A 117 -8.19 16.69 -9.94
CA LEU A 117 -7.63 16.56 -8.58
C LEU A 117 -6.86 17.81 -8.15
N VAL A 118 -6.02 18.37 -9.04
CA VAL A 118 -5.26 19.59 -8.72
C VAL A 118 -6.19 20.80 -8.58
N LYS A 119 -7.24 20.89 -9.41
CA LYS A 119 -8.22 21.96 -9.32
C LYS A 119 -9.06 21.88 -8.05
N SER A 120 -9.33 20.67 -7.58
CA SER A 120 -10.08 20.41 -6.34
C SER A 120 -9.19 20.22 -5.12
N LYS A 121 -7.89 20.55 -5.20
CA LYS A 121 -6.91 20.27 -4.13
C LYS A 121 -7.29 20.88 -2.79
N ASP A 122 -7.90 22.07 -2.78
CA ASP A 122 -8.24 22.77 -1.53
C ASP A 122 -9.38 22.04 -0.81
N ALA A 123 -10.39 21.57 -1.56
CA ALA A 123 -11.46 20.73 -1.03
C ALA A 123 -10.93 19.35 -0.59
N LEU A 124 -10.07 18.72 -1.40
CA LEU A 124 -9.48 17.40 -1.10
C LEU A 124 -8.59 17.45 0.14
N LEU A 125 -7.81 18.52 0.31
CA LEU A 125 -6.94 18.70 1.46
C LEU A 125 -7.75 18.94 2.74
N LEU A 126 -8.83 19.74 2.67
CA LEU A 126 -9.74 19.96 3.80
C LEU A 126 -10.42 18.65 4.20
N LEU A 127 -10.94 17.90 3.23
CA LEU A 127 -11.51 16.56 3.43
C LEU A 127 -10.48 15.62 4.07
N GLY A 128 -9.26 15.57 3.54
CA GLY A 128 -8.18 14.73 4.08
C GLY A 128 -7.83 15.10 5.53
N MET A 129 -7.76 16.39 5.86
CA MET A 129 -7.54 16.84 7.24
C MET A 129 -8.69 16.43 8.17
N LEU A 130 -9.94 16.57 7.72
CA LEU A 130 -11.13 16.14 8.47
C LEU A 130 -11.10 14.62 8.74
N LEU A 131 -10.78 13.82 7.72
CA LEU A 131 -10.68 12.37 7.84
C LEU A 131 -9.58 11.96 8.83
N VAL A 132 -8.41 12.60 8.80
CA VAL A 132 -7.35 12.34 9.78
C VAL A 132 -7.81 12.65 11.20
N ILE A 133 -8.50 13.78 11.41
CA ILE A 133 -9.05 14.13 12.73
C ILE A 133 -10.07 13.08 13.19
N PHE A 134 -10.99 12.64 12.32
CA PHE A 134 -11.95 11.60 12.67
C PHE A 134 -11.30 10.25 12.96
N VAL A 135 -10.31 9.83 12.16
CA VAL A 135 -9.55 8.60 12.41
C VAL A 135 -8.89 8.66 13.80
N LEU A 136 -8.21 9.76 14.14
CA LEU A 136 -7.58 9.93 15.45
C LEU A 136 -8.60 9.95 16.60
N LEU A 137 -9.73 10.64 16.41
CA LEU A 137 -10.80 10.75 17.39
C LEU A 137 -11.42 9.37 17.68
N PHE A 138 -11.84 8.65 16.64
CA PHE A 138 -12.49 7.35 16.80
C PHE A 138 -11.51 6.27 17.24
N ALA A 139 -10.25 6.30 16.80
CA ALA A 139 -9.21 5.41 17.31
C ALA A 139 -8.94 5.61 18.80
N SER A 140 -8.96 6.86 19.27
CA SER A 140 -8.82 7.16 20.71
C SER A 140 -10.06 6.74 21.49
N ALA A 141 -11.26 7.03 20.97
CA ALA A 141 -12.52 6.67 21.61
C ALA A 141 -12.71 5.16 21.74
N ILE A 142 -12.43 4.39 20.68
CA ILE A 142 -12.57 2.93 20.71
C ILE A 142 -11.55 2.29 21.64
N TYR A 143 -10.31 2.79 21.64
CA TYR A 143 -9.27 2.33 22.54
C TYR A 143 -9.68 2.50 24.01
N LEU A 144 -10.17 3.69 24.38
CA LEU A 144 -10.64 3.95 25.74
C LEU A 144 -11.88 3.13 26.10
N ALA A 145 -12.81 2.95 25.16
CA ALA A 145 -14.03 2.17 25.38
C ALA A 145 -13.73 0.68 25.62
N GLU A 146 -12.80 0.10 24.87
CA GLU A 146 -12.41 -1.31 25.01
C GLU A 146 -11.47 -1.53 26.20
N GLN A 147 -10.64 -0.54 26.55
CA GLN A 147 -9.71 -0.64 27.67
C GLN A 147 -10.44 -0.79 29.03
N ALA A 148 -11.68 -0.32 29.15
CA ALA A 148 -12.52 -0.50 30.34
C ALA A 148 -12.79 -1.99 30.67
N HIS A 149 -12.75 -2.87 29.66
CA HIS A 149 -12.97 -4.31 29.79
C HIS A 149 -11.68 -5.12 29.63
N CYS A 150 -10.52 -4.47 29.64
CA CYS A 150 -9.23 -5.12 29.44
C CYS A 150 -8.33 -4.96 30.68
N THR A 151 -7.51 -5.98 30.93
CA THR A 151 -6.44 -5.93 31.92
C THR A 151 -5.10 -6.22 31.24
N TYR A 152 -4.01 -5.68 31.77
CA TYR A 152 -2.69 -5.92 31.22
C TYR A 152 -2.12 -7.25 31.74
N SER A 153 -1.92 -8.22 30.85
CA SER A 153 -1.28 -9.50 31.18
C SER A 153 0.24 -9.36 31.04
N GLN A 154 0.96 -9.45 32.17
CA GLN A 154 2.43 -9.40 32.16
C GLN A 154 3.06 -10.63 31.47
N LYS A 155 2.35 -11.75 31.37
CA LYS A 155 2.85 -12.98 30.72
C LYS A 155 2.93 -12.83 29.20
N ASP A 156 1.97 -12.14 28.60
CA ASP A 156 1.87 -11.97 27.15
C ASP A 156 2.28 -10.57 26.68
N ALA A 157 2.66 -9.69 27.62
CA ALA A 157 2.96 -8.28 27.40
C ALA A 157 1.88 -7.59 26.53
N ALA A 158 0.61 -7.89 26.82
CA ALA A 158 -0.53 -7.48 26.01
C ALA A 158 -1.77 -7.20 26.87
N TRP A 159 -2.65 -6.34 26.36
CA TRP A 159 -4.01 -6.14 26.87
C TRP A 159 -4.87 -7.35 26.53
N VAL A 160 -5.61 -7.83 27.54
CA VAL A 160 -6.40 -9.05 27.49
C VAL A 160 -7.77 -8.77 28.07
N TYR A 161 -8.83 -9.31 27.45
CA TYR A 161 -10.20 -9.11 27.92
C TYR A 161 -10.42 -9.73 29.31
N LYS A 162 -11.18 -9.03 30.15
CA LYS A 162 -11.59 -9.46 31.48
C LYS A 162 -13.01 -8.99 31.79
N GLY A 163 -13.88 -9.92 32.13
CA GLY A 163 -15.27 -9.65 32.47
C GLY A 163 -16.22 -9.66 31.25
N LEU A 164 -15.77 -10.19 30.11
CA LEU A 164 -16.62 -10.48 28.95
C LEU A 164 -16.73 -11.99 28.79
N SER A 165 -17.93 -12.53 29.02
CA SER A 165 -18.21 -13.96 28.97
C SER A 165 -17.81 -14.55 27.61
N GLY A 166 -16.82 -15.46 27.62
CA GLY A 166 -16.33 -16.15 26.42
C GLY A 166 -15.06 -15.56 25.79
N LEU A 167 -14.58 -14.39 26.25
CA LEU A 167 -13.32 -13.80 25.79
C LEU A 167 -12.30 -13.57 26.92
N ASP A 168 -12.58 -14.02 28.14
CA ASP A 168 -11.65 -13.90 29.26
C ASP A 168 -10.30 -14.56 28.95
N GLY A 169 -9.21 -13.79 29.01
CA GLY A 169 -7.88 -14.30 28.67
C GLY A 169 -7.49 -14.14 27.19
N VAL A 170 -8.39 -13.68 26.33
CA VAL A 170 -8.11 -13.43 24.90
C VAL A 170 -7.50 -12.04 24.69
N LYS A 171 -6.45 -11.96 23.87
CA LYS A 171 -5.78 -10.71 23.51
C LYS A 171 -6.72 -9.81 22.70
N THR A 172 -6.91 -8.56 23.14
CA THR A 172 -7.69 -7.59 22.37
C THR A 172 -6.91 -7.10 21.15
N PRO A 173 -7.57 -6.82 20.00
CA PRO A 173 -6.91 -6.14 18.89
C PRO A 173 -6.49 -4.70 19.23
N PHE A 174 -7.14 -4.07 20.21
CA PHE A 174 -6.91 -2.67 20.62
C PHE A 174 -5.76 -2.54 21.62
N GLN A 175 -4.55 -2.96 21.23
CA GLN A 175 -3.36 -2.93 22.10
C GLN A 175 -2.79 -1.53 22.34
N SER A 176 -2.99 -0.63 21.38
CA SER A 176 -2.52 0.74 21.43
C SER A 176 -3.43 1.62 20.57
N ILE A 177 -3.29 2.94 20.71
CA ILE A 177 -3.97 3.91 19.86
C ILE A 177 -3.62 3.66 18.39
N PHE A 178 -2.36 3.34 18.06
CA PHE A 178 -1.94 3.03 16.68
C PHE A 178 -2.58 1.76 16.11
N SER A 179 -2.78 0.74 16.96
CA SER A 179 -3.53 -0.47 16.55
C SER A 179 -4.98 -0.10 16.22
N SER A 180 -5.57 0.79 17.03
CA SER A 180 -6.94 1.26 16.85
C SER A 180 -7.13 2.16 15.61
N LEU A 181 -6.04 2.75 15.08
CA LEU A 181 -6.09 3.51 13.81
C LEU A 181 -6.44 2.61 12.63
N TRP A 182 -5.94 1.38 12.59
CA TRP A 182 -6.28 0.43 11.53
C TRP A 182 -7.78 0.19 11.48
N TRP A 183 -8.37 -0.14 12.63
CA TRP A 183 -9.82 -0.29 12.76
C TRP A 183 -10.59 0.97 12.37
N ALA A 184 -10.14 2.15 12.82
CA ALA A 184 -10.80 3.41 12.50
C ALA A 184 -10.74 3.72 11.00
N ILE A 185 -9.60 3.49 10.32
CA ILE A 185 -9.46 3.69 8.88
C ILE A 185 -10.37 2.73 8.11
N VAL A 186 -10.36 1.45 8.45
CA VAL A 186 -11.16 0.40 7.79
C VAL A 186 -12.66 0.63 7.98
N THR A 187 -13.07 1.09 9.17
CA THR A 187 -14.48 1.37 9.48
C THR A 187 -14.95 2.67 8.84
N LEU A 188 -14.16 3.74 8.93
CA LEU A 188 -14.50 5.05 8.36
C LEU A 188 -14.55 4.99 6.83
N SER A 189 -13.69 4.18 6.19
CA SER A 189 -13.71 3.92 4.75
C SER A 189 -14.77 2.91 4.30
N THR A 190 -15.61 2.41 5.22
CA THR A 190 -16.68 1.43 4.97
C THR A 190 -16.21 0.08 4.41
N VAL A 191 -14.91 -0.22 4.51
CA VAL A 191 -14.32 -1.49 4.04
C VAL A 191 -14.73 -2.64 4.94
N GLY A 192 -14.61 -2.47 6.26
CA GLY A 192 -15.11 -3.41 7.26
C GLY A 192 -14.61 -4.85 7.11
N TYR A 193 -13.29 -5.09 7.13
CA TYR A 193 -12.71 -6.43 7.03
C TYR A 193 -13.19 -7.41 8.13
N GLY A 194 -13.50 -6.89 9.33
CA GLY A 194 -13.98 -7.69 10.46
C GLY A 194 -12.88 -8.46 11.20
N ASP A 195 -11.62 -8.12 10.97
CA ASP A 195 -10.46 -8.64 11.69
C ASP A 195 -10.35 -8.06 13.11
N ASP A 196 -10.59 -6.75 13.23
CA ASP A 196 -10.70 -6.06 14.51
C ASP A 196 -12.14 -5.60 14.74
N VAL A 197 -12.75 -6.00 15.86
CA VAL A 197 -14.11 -5.59 16.22
C VAL A 197 -14.20 -5.26 17.71
N PRO A 198 -14.93 -4.20 18.10
CA PRO A 198 -15.18 -3.93 19.51
C PRO A 198 -16.17 -4.93 20.08
N GLU A 199 -15.85 -5.47 21.25
CA GLU A 199 -16.70 -6.45 21.91
C GLU A 199 -17.57 -5.82 22.99
N GLY A 200 -17.06 -4.77 23.66
CA GLY A 200 -17.77 -4.04 24.69
C GLY A 200 -18.98 -3.29 24.14
N THR A 201 -20.02 -3.16 24.95
CA THR A 201 -21.24 -2.41 24.59
C THR A 201 -20.90 -0.96 24.24
N ALA A 202 -20.02 -0.32 25.02
CA ALA A 202 -19.57 1.04 24.75
C ALA A 202 -18.80 1.14 23.42
N GLY A 203 -17.92 0.18 23.14
CA GLY A 203 -17.17 0.13 21.89
C GLY A 203 -18.09 -0.06 20.67
N LYS A 204 -19.13 -0.88 20.79
CA LYS A 204 -20.16 -1.05 19.75
C LYS A 204 -20.92 0.24 19.46
N VAL A 205 -21.28 1.03 20.48
CA VAL A 205 -21.91 2.34 20.30
C VAL A 205 -20.97 3.31 19.58
N VAL A 206 -19.69 3.35 19.97
CA VAL A 206 -18.67 4.16 19.27
C VAL A 206 -18.54 3.72 17.81
N GLY A 207 -18.56 2.41 17.55
CA GLY A 207 -18.57 1.86 16.19
C GLY A 207 -19.77 2.31 15.36
N MET A 208 -20.98 2.31 15.92
CA MET A 208 -22.18 2.80 15.23
C MET A 208 -22.06 4.27 14.85
N VAL A 209 -21.61 5.12 15.78
CA VAL A 209 -21.39 6.55 15.52
C VAL A 209 -20.30 6.75 14.47
N CYS A 210 -19.21 6.00 14.54
CA CYS A 210 -18.12 6.02 13.56
C CYS A 210 -18.61 5.69 12.15
N MET A 211 -19.42 4.65 11.99
CA MET A 211 -19.97 4.26 10.69
C MET A 211 -20.86 5.35 10.09
N ILE A 212 -21.76 5.96 10.88
CA ILE A 212 -22.63 7.04 10.41
C ILE A 212 -21.80 8.26 10.01
N MET A 213 -20.86 8.68 10.86
CA MET A 213 -20.01 9.84 10.58
C MET A 213 -19.08 9.60 9.39
N GLY A 214 -18.59 8.38 9.20
CA GLY A 214 -17.77 7.99 8.05
C GLY A 214 -18.50 8.15 6.72
N VAL A 215 -19.77 7.72 6.66
CA VAL A 215 -20.60 7.91 5.46
C VAL A 215 -20.86 9.38 5.15
N TYR A 216 -20.99 10.25 6.17
CA TYR A 216 -21.12 11.69 5.95
C TYR A 216 -19.81 12.39 5.56
N ALA A 217 -18.68 11.81 5.97
CA ALA A 217 -17.36 12.40 5.77
C ALA A 217 -16.69 11.98 4.45
N LEU A 218 -17.20 10.96 3.74
CA LEU A 218 -16.72 10.50 2.43
C LEU A 218 -17.54 11.12 1.29
#